data_AF-A0A5C3PW62-F1
#
_entry.id   AF-A0A5C3PW62-F1
#
_cell.length_a   1.000
_cell.length_b   1.000
_cell.length_c   1.000
_cell.angle_alpha   90.00
_cell.angle_beta   90.00
_cell.angle_gamma   90.00
#
_symmetry.space_group_name_H-M   'P 1'
#
loop_
_entity.id
_entity.type
_entity.pdbx_description
1 polymer ?
#
loop_
_entity_poly.entity_id
_entity_poly.type
_entity_poly.pdbx_seq_one_letter_code
_entity_poly.pdbx_strand_id
1 'polypeptide(L)'
;MLTTVGHWLLVLAWLSCVYSALVNITVDDYYRDPLTNTSWVTYTPSASWKLSLGTPCDNCTARPDASHVYYLTWHEGVYDADGVPNMDASLNFEGVAVYVYCIIPRSTSSPDGNVDMQFFLDGQEVGSYSRPPNGTDTYEYDVPVYVNKSLSAGNHVIELHNGKVGGNQSTVLLDYITYTRDTAVEPVPSNFTEPIWPPGSGGLSPQLHSAENANIIPIAIGCSVGFIAAVIIAAIVWPRLSSLLKRRRRLPPSAQYLQSVGGDGDRGESGWVADAPASTGAAAVSTTGLVERTASTPESGGTPQAGPGPSTLAARNAGAPGVEEVAR
;
A
#
# COMPACT_ATOMS: atom_id res chain seq x y z
N MET A 1 -0.24 48.66 28.81
CA MET A 1 0.55 47.61 28.11
C MET A 1 0.02 46.19 28.30
N LEU A 2 -0.93 45.92 29.22
CA LEU A 2 -1.51 44.57 29.37
C LEU A 2 -2.62 44.22 28.35
N THR A 3 -3.16 45.19 27.61
CA THR A 3 -4.29 44.98 26.68
C THR A 3 -3.87 44.51 25.30
N THR A 4 -2.60 44.67 24.92
CA THR A 4 -2.08 44.24 23.60
C THR A 4 -1.78 42.74 23.57
N VAL A 5 -1.30 42.16 24.68
CA VAL A 5 -0.96 40.73 24.78
C VAL A 5 -2.19 39.82 24.63
N GLY A 6 -3.35 40.26 25.12
CA GLY A 6 -4.61 39.51 24.98
C GLY A 6 -5.15 39.43 23.55
N HIS A 7 -4.87 40.44 22.71
CA HIS A 7 -5.26 40.44 21.30
C HIS A 7 -4.39 39.47 20.48
N TRP A 8 -3.09 39.36 20.78
CA TRP A 8 -2.20 38.40 20.13
C TRP A 8 -2.54 36.94 20.49
N LEU A 9 -2.96 36.66 21.73
CA LEU A 9 -3.40 35.32 22.15
C LEU A 9 -4.72 34.90 21.48
N LEU A 10 -5.63 35.84 21.23
CA LEU A 10 -6.84 35.59 20.43
C LEU A 10 -6.50 35.31 18.97
N VAL A 11 -5.57 36.06 18.34
CA VAL A 11 -5.14 35.79 16.96
C VAL A 11 -4.43 34.43 16.82
N LEU A 12 -3.67 33.99 17.82
CA LEU A 12 -3.03 32.65 17.84
C LEU A 12 -4.03 31.50 18.09
N ALA A 13 -5.13 31.74 18.80
CA ALA A 13 -6.21 30.76 18.96
C ALA A 13 -7.13 30.67 17.72
N TRP A 14 -7.07 31.66 16.84
CA TRP A 14 -7.70 31.70 15.52
C TRP A 14 -6.79 31.21 14.39
N LEU A 15 -5.54 30.80 14.69
CA LEU A 15 -4.79 29.88 13.83
C LEU A 15 -5.47 28.52 13.94
N SER A 16 -6.54 28.41 13.17
CA SER A 16 -7.35 27.24 12.90
C SER A 16 -6.53 25.96 12.99
N CYS A 17 -6.97 25.04 13.85
CA CYS A 17 -6.59 23.63 13.72
C CYS A 17 -7.03 23.18 12.32
N VAL A 18 -6.12 23.22 11.35
CA VAL A 18 -6.31 22.52 10.08
C VAL A 18 -6.17 21.04 10.42
N TYR A 19 -7.29 20.33 10.51
CA TYR A 19 -7.29 18.89 10.72
C TYR A 19 -7.00 18.23 9.37
N SER A 20 -5.73 17.92 9.13
CA SER A 20 -5.32 16.99 8.07
C SER A 20 -5.70 15.59 8.51
N ALA A 21 -6.55 14.92 7.73
CA ALA A 21 -6.88 13.52 7.93
C ALA A 21 -6.41 12.74 6.70
N LEU A 22 -5.63 11.69 6.95
CA LEU A 22 -5.24 10.75 5.93
C LEU A 22 -6.36 9.73 5.74
N VAL A 23 -6.87 9.62 4.52
CA VAL A 23 -7.93 8.68 4.16
C VAL A 23 -7.42 7.74 3.07
N ASN A 24 -7.61 6.44 3.28
CA ASN A 24 -7.31 5.42 2.30
C ASN A 24 -8.49 5.23 1.35
N ILE A 25 -8.22 5.22 0.05
CA ILE A 25 -9.16 4.92 -1.02
C ILE A 25 -8.66 3.66 -1.71
N THR A 26 -9.49 2.63 -1.77
CA THR A 26 -9.17 1.35 -2.41
C THR A 26 -9.88 1.27 -3.75
N VAL A 27 -9.07 1.23 -4.82
CA VAL A 27 -9.50 1.05 -6.20
C VAL A 27 -9.35 -0.42 -6.54
N ASP A 28 -10.45 -1.01 -6.92
CA ASP A 28 -10.55 -2.38 -7.42
C ASP A 28 -9.79 -2.56 -8.75
N ASP A 29 -9.35 -3.77 -9.05
CA ASP A 29 -8.68 -4.09 -10.32
C ASP A 29 -9.59 -3.94 -11.56
N TYR A 30 -10.91 -3.97 -11.39
CA TYR A 30 -11.89 -3.85 -12.47
C TYR A 30 -12.77 -2.58 -12.36
N TYR A 31 -13.25 -2.26 -11.17
CA TYR A 31 -14.15 -1.13 -10.97
C TYR A 31 -13.42 0.23 -10.96
N ARG A 32 -14.18 1.29 -11.24
CA ARG A 32 -13.68 2.67 -11.17
C ARG A 32 -13.31 3.05 -9.75
N ASP A 33 -12.38 3.99 -9.63
CA ASP A 33 -12.06 4.67 -8.38
C ASP A 33 -13.36 5.15 -7.72
N PRO A 34 -13.70 4.65 -6.52
CA PRO A 34 -14.97 4.95 -5.86
C PRO A 34 -15.11 6.42 -5.46
N LEU A 35 -14.00 7.17 -5.37
CA LEU A 35 -14.01 8.58 -5.02
C LEU A 35 -14.23 9.48 -6.24
N THR A 36 -13.46 9.26 -7.31
CA THR A 36 -13.47 10.14 -8.49
C THR A 36 -14.46 9.69 -9.55
N ASN A 37 -14.74 8.39 -9.61
CA ASN A 37 -15.52 7.72 -10.66
C ASN A 37 -14.99 7.97 -12.10
N THR A 38 -13.77 8.50 -12.23
CA THR A 38 -13.13 8.83 -13.52
C THR A 38 -11.87 8.05 -13.79
N SER A 39 -11.17 7.57 -12.77
CA SER A 39 -9.99 6.71 -12.89
C SER A 39 -10.35 5.24 -12.70
N TRP A 40 -9.59 4.33 -13.29
CA TRP A 40 -9.67 2.87 -13.10
C TRP A 40 -8.32 2.26 -13.50
N VAL A 41 -8.08 1.00 -13.14
CA VAL A 41 -6.86 0.30 -13.58
C VAL A 41 -6.92 0.02 -15.08
N THR A 42 -5.91 0.48 -15.81
CA THR A 42 -5.77 0.23 -17.24
C THR A 42 -4.71 -0.83 -17.50
N TYR A 43 -4.94 -1.66 -18.52
CA TYR A 43 -4.13 -2.83 -18.81
C TYR A 43 -3.57 -2.78 -20.23
N THR A 44 -2.27 -2.94 -20.36
CA THR A 44 -1.56 -2.88 -21.64
C THR A 44 -0.68 -4.12 -21.85
N PRO A 45 -0.72 -4.76 -23.03
CA PRO A 45 -1.84 -4.73 -23.96
C PRO A 45 -3.05 -5.44 -23.33
N SER A 46 -4.22 -4.85 -23.47
CA SER A 46 -5.46 -5.33 -22.82
C SER A 46 -5.78 -6.80 -23.09
N ALA A 47 -5.44 -7.32 -24.28
CA ALA A 47 -5.67 -8.72 -24.63
C ALA A 47 -4.82 -9.73 -23.84
N SER A 48 -3.76 -9.29 -23.17
CA SER A 48 -2.87 -10.15 -22.36
C SER A 48 -3.29 -10.22 -20.88
N TRP A 49 -4.26 -9.41 -20.48
CA TRP A 49 -4.81 -9.37 -19.13
C TRP A 49 -6.23 -9.95 -19.14
N LYS A 50 -6.45 -10.99 -18.34
CA LYS A 50 -7.71 -11.73 -18.31
C LYS A 50 -8.47 -11.43 -17.03
N LEU A 51 -9.63 -10.82 -17.18
CA LEU A 51 -10.54 -10.51 -16.08
C LEU A 51 -11.29 -11.75 -15.59
N SER A 52 -11.35 -11.92 -14.27
CA SER A 52 -12.22 -12.86 -13.58
C SER A 52 -13.25 -12.12 -12.71
N LEU A 53 -14.49 -12.62 -12.66
CA LEU A 53 -15.64 -11.98 -11.98
C LEU A 53 -16.34 -12.98 -11.06
N GLY A 54 -15.81 -13.18 -9.86
CA GLY A 54 -16.27 -14.16 -8.86
C GLY A 54 -15.98 -15.61 -9.21
N THR A 55 -15.67 -15.88 -10.48
CA THR A 55 -15.20 -17.15 -10.99
C THR A 55 -13.99 -16.93 -11.89
N PRO A 56 -12.98 -17.83 -11.87
CA PRO A 56 -11.86 -17.76 -12.78
C PRO A 56 -12.33 -17.69 -14.23
N CYS A 57 -11.70 -16.86 -15.05
CA CYS A 57 -11.98 -16.78 -16.46
C CYS A 57 -11.73 -18.13 -17.18
N ASP A 58 -12.38 -18.37 -18.31
CA ASP A 58 -12.35 -19.67 -19.00
C ASP A 58 -10.93 -20.15 -19.36
N ASN A 59 -10.04 -19.21 -19.71
CA ASN A 59 -8.66 -19.49 -20.12
C ASN A 59 -7.62 -19.04 -19.08
N CYS A 60 -8.06 -18.80 -17.84
CA CYS A 60 -7.17 -18.47 -16.74
C CYS A 60 -6.55 -19.76 -16.20
N THR A 61 -5.25 -19.71 -15.91
CA THR A 61 -4.56 -20.85 -15.29
C THR A 61 -4.62 -20.76 -13.77
N ALA A 62 -4.63 -19.54 -13.23
CA ALA A 62 -4.86 -19.32 -11.82
C ALA A 62 -6.34 -19.48 -11.46
N ARG A 63 -6.59 -20.14 -10.33
CA ARG A 63 -7.92 -20.41 -9.79
C ARG A 63 -7.95 -20.13 -8.29
N PRO A 64 -7.71 -18.89 -7.85
CA PRO A 64 -7.85 -18.54 -6.44
C PRO A 64 -9.32 -18.70 -5.99
N ASP A 65 -9.51 -18.97 -4.70
CA ASP A 65 -10.81 -18.84 -4.05
C ASP A 65 -11.23 -17.35 -4.02
N ALA A 66 -12.26 -17.02 -4.79
CA ALA A 66 -12.78 -15.67 -4.95
C ALA A 66 -13.31 -15.06 -3.64
N SER A 67 -13.65 -15.86 -2.62
CA SER A 67 -14.16 -15.36 -1.34
C SER A 67 -13.12 -14.57 -0.53
N HIS A 68 -11.85 -14.63 -0.92
CA HIS A 68 -10.73 -13.90 -0.31
C HIS A 68 -10.24 -12.74 -1.19
N VAL A 69 -10.94 -12.42 -2.28
CA VAL A 69 -10.52 -11.43 -3.28
C VAL A 69 -11.39 -10.19 -3.16
N TYR A 70 -10.79 -9.00 -3.27
CA TYR A 70 -11.51 -7.74 -3.16
C TYR A 70 -12.54 -7.62 -4.29
N TYR A 71 -13.78 -7.25 -3.93
CA TYR A 71 -14.95 -7.28 -4.81
C TYR A 71 -15.15 -8.53 -5.67
N LEU A 72 -14.52 -9.65 -5.30
CA LEU A 72 -14.53 -10.90 -6.04
C LEU A 72 -13.93 -10.78 -7.46
N THR A 73 -13.08 -9.78 -7.74
CA THR A 73 -12.51 -9.56 -9.08
C THR A 73 -10.98 -9.62 -9.05
N TRP A 74 -10.40 -10.12 -10.13
CA TRP A 74 -8.94 -10.09 -10.31
C TRP A 74 -8.59 -10.14 -11.80
N HIS A 75 -7.45 -9.55 -12.15
CA HIS A 75 -6.87 -9.64 -13.49
C HIS A 75 -5.63 -10.54 -13.49
N GLU A 76 -5.69 -11.61 -14.27
CA GLU A 76 -4.56 -12.49 -14.54
C GLU A 76 -3.74 -11.98 -15.73
N GLY A 77 -2.46 -11.73 -15.48
CA GLY A 77 -1.47 -11.47 -16.49
C GLY A 77 -0.38 -12.53 -16.46
N VAL A 78 -0.08 -13.16 -17.59
CA VAL A 78 1.04 -14.10 -17.73
C VAL A 78 2.05 -13.54 -18.73
N TYR A 79 3.20 -13.11 -18.22
CA TYR A 79 4.35 -12.70 -19.01
C TYR A 79 5.22 -13.91 -19.36
N ASP A 80 5.65 -14.01 -20.61
CA ASP A 80 6.67 -14.96 -21.07
C ASP A 80 7.76 -14.18 -21.81
N ALA A 81 9.02 -14.59 -21.65
CA ALA A 81 10.19 -13.87 -22.16
C ALA A 81 10.27 -13.86 -23.69
N ASP A 82 9.69 -14.87 -24.35
CA ASP A 82 9.55 -14.96 -25.80
C ASP A 82 8.24 -14.32 -26.31
N GLY A 83 7.43 -13.79 -25.40
CA GLY A 83 6.07 -13.32 -25.64
C GLY A 83 5.96 -11.83 -25.93
N VAL A 84 4.93 -11.22 -25.35
CA VAL A 84 4.54 -9.83 -25.61
C VAL A 84 5.41 -8.88 -24.78
N PRO A 85 6.16 -7.95 -25.40
CA PRO A 85 6.89 -6.96 -24.64
C PRO A 85 5.93 -5.98 -23.97
N ASN A 86 6.22 -5.64 -22.70
CA ASN A 86 5.54 -4.63 -21.89
C ASN A 86 4.09 -5.03 -21.53
N MET A 87 3.95 -5.71 -20.40
CA MET A 87 2.67 -6.16 -19.88
C MET A 87 2.38 -5.44 -18.57
N ASP A 88 1.64 -4.36 -18.67
CA ASP A 88 1.58 -3.31 -17.65
C ASP A 88 0.15 -3.10 -17.15
N ALA A 89 0.01 -2.83 -15.85
CA ALA A 89 -1.22 -2.35 -15.21
C ALA A 89 -0.97 -0.98 -14.58
N SER A 90 -1.81 0.00 -14.88
CA SER A 90 -1.58 1.41 -14.52
C SER A 90 -2.80 2.07 -13.88
N LEU A 91 -2.57 2.87 -12.83
CA LEU A 91 -3.59 3.66 -12.15
C LEU A 91 -3.12 5.10 -11.93
N ASN A 92 -3.97 6.06 -12.30
CA ASN A 92 -3.83 7.47 -11.97
C ASN A 92 -4.55 7.78 -10.65
N PHE A 93 -3.88 8.43 -9.70
CA PHE A 93 -4.46 8.80 -8.41
C PHE A 93 -3.92 10.14 -7.90
N GLU A 94 -4.66 10.79 -6.99
CA GLU A 94 -4.19 11.98 -6.26
C GLU A 94 -3.98 11.61 -4.80
N GLY A 95 -2.74 11.67 -4.30
CA GLY A 95 -2.43 11.17 -2.97
C GLY A 95 -1.04 11.45 -2.45
N VAL A 96 -0.75 10.86 -1.29
CA VAL A 96 0.50 10.95 -0.53
C VAL A 96 1.06 9.56 -0.19
N ALA A 97 0.36 8.49 -0.54
CA ALA A 97 0.85 7.11 -0.42
C ALA A 97 0.11 6.20 -1.39
N VAL A 98 0.74 5.07 -1.76
CA VAL A 98 0.15 4.03 -2.62
C VAL A 98 0.63 2.65 -2.21
N TYR A 99 -0.25 1.66 -2.36
CA TYR A 99 -0.06 0.27 -1.99
C TYR A 99 -0.69 -0.60 -3.08
N VAL A 100 0.07 -1.52 -3.67
CA VAL A 100 -0.42 -2.45 -4.70
C VAL A 100 -0.52 -3.83 -4.08
N TYR A 101 -1.67 -4.47 -4.23
CA TYR A 101 -1.99 -5.77 -3.65
C TYR A 101 -2.28 -6.79 -4.74
N CYS A 102 -1.62 -7.94 -4.63
CA CYS A 102 -1.78 -9.06 -5.55
C CYS A 102 -2.08 -10.34 -4.79
N ILE A 103 -2.66 -11.30 -5.50
CA ILE A 103 -2.73 -12.70 -5.09
C ILE A 103 -1.47 -13.40 -5.61
N ILE A 104 -0.74 -14.08 -4.73
CA ILE A 104 0.50 -14.79 -5.09
C ILE A 104 0.24 -16.29 -5.21
N PRO A 105 0.20 -16.85 -6.44
CA PRO A 105 0.21 -18.30 -6.63
C PRO A 105 1.54 -18.90 -6.18
N ARG A 106 1.50 -20.12 -5.63
CA ARG A 106 2.70 -20.80 -5.09
C ARG A 106 3.06 -22.09 -5.83
N SER A 107 2.21 -22.52 -6.75
CA SER A 107 2.34 -23.74 -7.57
C SER A 107 3.51 -23.62 -8.55
N THR A 108 4.15 -24.74 -8.86
CA THR A 108 5.21 -24.78 -9.90
C THR A 108 4.65 -24.97 -11.31
N SER A 109 3.36 -25.24 -11.45
CA SER A 109 2.69 -25.48 -12.73
C SER A 109 1.18 -25.29 -12.61
N SER A 110 0.54 -24.71 -13.63
CA SER A 110 -0.92 -24.49 -13.72
C SER A 110 -1.55 -23.76 -12.50
N PRO A 111 -1.20 -22.48 -12.23
CA PRO A 111 -0.24 -21.65 -12.98
C PRO A 111 1.21 -21.94 -12.56
N ASP A 112 2.18 -21.55 -13.39
CA ASP A 112 3.52 -21.31 -12.85
C ASP A 112 3.44 -20.07 -11.96
N GLY A 113 3.62 -20.28 -10.65
CA GLY A 113 3.47 -19.26 -9.63
C GLY A 113 4.70 -18.38 -9.45
N ASN A 114 5.67 -18.42 -10.36
CA ASN A 114 6.72 -17.41 -10.38
C ASN A 114 6.13 -16.03 -10.60
N VAL A 115 6.50 -15.08 -9.74
CA VAL A 115 6.14 -13.67 -9.91
C VAL A 115 7.41 -12.84 -9.95
N ASP A 116 7.47 -11.89 -10.87
CA ASP A 116 8.55 -10.93 -11.04
C ASP A 116 7.92 -9.65 -11.58
N MET A 117 7.94 -8.58 -10.79
CA MET A 117 7.25 -7.32 -11.06
C MET A 117 8.22 -6.17 -10.87
N GLN A 118 8.14 -5.18 -11.77
CA GLN A 118 8.80 -3.88 -11.61
C GLN A 118 7.73 -2.80 -11.42
N PHE A 119 8.01 -1.81 -10.58
CA PHE A 119 7.07 -0.74 -10.27
C PHE A 119 7.64 0.59 -10.72
N PHE A 120 6.82 1.37 -11.41
CA PHE A 120 7.16 2.71 -11.85
C PHE A 120 6.18 3.70 -11.22
N LEU A 121 6.71 4.78 -10.67
CA LEU A 121 5.93 5.91 -10.19
C LEU A 121 6.31 7.13 -11.01
N ASP A 122 5.34 7.75 -11.66
CA ASP A 122 5.53 8.91 -12.52
C ASP A 122 6.62 8.67 -13.60
N GLY A 123 6.65 7.46 -14.16
CA GLY A 123 7.59 7.02 -15.18
C GLY A 123 9.01 6.72 -14.67
N GLN A 124 9.25 6.69 -13.35
CA GLN A 124 10.53 6.31 -12.76
C GLN A 124 10.43 4.96 -12.05
N GLU A 125 11.37 4.05 -12.28
CA GLU A 125 11.43 2.77 -11.56
C GLU A 125 11.69 3.03 -10.07
N VAL A 126 10.77 2.59 -9.21
CA VAL A 126 10.77 2.84 -7.76
C VAL A 126 10.89 1.57 -6.93
N GLY A 127 10.79 0.39 -7.54
CA GLY A 127 10.97 -0.86 -6.85
C GLY A 127 10.67 -2.08 -7.72
N SER A 128 10.89 -3.25 -7.13
CA SER A 128 10.54 -4.52 -7.73
C SER A 128 10.07 -5.51 -6.66
N TYR A 129 9.32 -6.51 -7.10
CA TYR A 129 8.89 -7.63 -6.27
C TYR A 129 9.08 -8.91 -7.06
N SER A 130 9.90 -9.83 -6.52
CA SER A 130 10.06 -11.15 -7.11
C SER A 130 9.84 -12.22 -6.06
N ARG A 131 9.19 -13.31 -6.47
CA ARG A 131 8.98 -14.46 -5.60
C ARG A 131 8.85 -15.75 -6.42
N PRO A 132 9.75 -16.73 -6.22
CA PRO A 132 9.63 -18.01 -6.90
C PRO A 132 8.51 -18.85 -6.29
N PRO A 133 7.95 -19.80 -7.05
CA PRO A 133 7.02 -20.79 -6.53
C PRO A 133 7.73 -21.69 -5.49
N ASN A 134 6.98 -22.26 -4.55
CA ASN A 134 7.50 -23.24 -3.59
C ASN A 134 6.93 -24.66 -3.83
N GLY A 135 6.10 -24.84 -4.85
CA GLY A 135 5.50 -26.12 -5.21
C GLY A 135 4.22 -26.46 -4.46
N THR A 136 3.64 -25.54 -3.68
CA THR A 136 2.33 -25.74 -3.06
C THR A 136 1.22 -25.18 -3.94
N ASP A 137 0.12 -25.91 -4.08
CA ASP A 137 -1.07 -25.46 -4.83
C ASP A 137 -1.92 -24.47 -4.02
N THR A 138 -1.27 -23.47 -3.43
CA THR A 138 -1.88 -22.48 -2.54
C THR A 138 -1.77 -21.08 -3.14
N TYR A 139 -2.67 -20.20 -2.70
CA TYR A 139 -2.67 -18.78 -3.00
C TYR A 139 -2.45 -17.99 -1.72
N GLU A 140 -1.66 -16.92 -1.80
CA GLU A 140 -1.53 -15.94 -0.73
C GLU A 140 -2.25 -14.66 -1.15
N TYR A 141 -3.21 -14.22 -0.33
CA TYR A 141 -4.08 -13.07 -0.60
C TYR A 141 -3.58 -11.83 0.12
N ASP A 142 -4.07 -10.66 -0.31
CA ASP A 142 -3.75 -9.36 0.29
C ASP A 142 -2.24 -9.10 0.41
N VAL A 143 -1.43 -9.63 -0.53
CA VAL A 143 0.03 -9.49 -0.45
C VAL A 143 0.42 -8.10 -0.96
N PRO A 144 1.02 -7.24 -0.11
CA PRO A 144 1.48 -5.92 -0.55
C PRO A 144 2.77 -6.10 -1.36
N VAL A 145 2.65 -6.07 -2.69
CA VAL A 145 3.78 -6.25 -3.60
C VAL A 145 4.56 -4.96 -3.82
N TYR A 146 3.91 -3.80 -3.63
CA TYR A 146 4.57 -2.50 -3.57
C TYR A 146 3.92 -1.61 -2.53
N VAL A 147 4.75 -0.86 -1.81
CA VAL A 147 4.31 0.06 -0.76
C VAL A 147 5.16 1.33 -0.80
N ASN A 148 4.52 2.47 -0.95
CA ASN A 148 5.13 3.76 -0.74
C ASN A 148 4.25 4.62 0.17
N LYS A 149 4.74 4.91 1.37
CA LYS A 149 3.99 5.61 2.43
C LYS A 149 4.19 7.13 2.42
N SER A 150 5.05 7.64 1.56
CA SER A 150 5.51 9.03 1.61
C SER A 150 5.80 9.58 0.22
N LEU A 151 4.72 9.95 -0.48
CA LEU A 151 4.75 10.72 -1.72
C LEU A 151 4.53 12.20 -1.44
N SER A 152 5.02 13.06 -2.33
CA SER A 152 4.57 14.45 -2.38
C SER A 152 3.07 14.48 -2.61
N ALA A 153 2.33 15.42 -2.00
CA ALA A 153 0.92 15.57 -2.32
C ALA A 153 0.75 16.00 -3.80
N GLY A 154 -0.06 15.25 -4.55
CA GLY A 154 -0.39 15.59 -5.93
C GLY A 154 -0.90 14.40 -6.73
N ASN A 155 -0.98 14.60 -8.04
CA ASN A 155 -1.33 13.56 -9.00
C ASN A 155 -0.13 12.68 -9.28
N HIS A 156 -0.36 11.38 -9.27
CA HIS A 156 0.62 10.34 -9.51
C HIS A 156 0.09 9.27 -10.46
N VAL A 157 1.02 8.59 -11.12
CA VAL A 157 0.75 7.39 -11.91
C VAL A 157 1.58 6.26 -11.33
N ILE A 158 0.93 5.19 -10.88
CA ILE A 158 1.59 3.93 -10.51
C ILE A 158 1.43 2.93 -11.64
N GLU A 159 2.52 2.31 -12.04
CA GLU A 159 2.54 1.26 -13.06
C GLU A 159 3.20 0.01 -12.48
N LEU A 160 2.53 -1.14 -12.64
CA LEU A 160 3.08 -2.47 -12.40
C LEU A 160 3.43 -3.06 -13.76
N HIS A 161 4.69 -3.38 -13.96
CA HIS A 161 5.20 -4.07 -15.15
C HIS A 161 5.45 -5.52 -14.80
N ASN A 162 4.79 -6.44 -15.50
CA ASN A 162 4.91 -7.87 -15.25
C ASN A 162 6.06 -8.48 -16.05
N GLY A 163 6.96 -9.17 -15.35
CA GLY A 163 8.10 -9.87 -15.89
C GLY A 163 9.25 -8.96 -16.31
N LYS A 164 10.26 -9.58 -16.92
CA LYS A 164 11.47 -8.90 -17.38
C LYS A 164 11.97 -9.54 -18.66
N VAL A 165 12.45 -8.74 -19.60
CA VAL A 165 13.05 -9.22 -20.85
C VAL A 165 14.22 -10.16 -20.54
N GLY A 166 14.15 -11.38 -21.06
CA GLY A 166 15.12 -12.45 -20.81
C GLY A 166 15.04 -13.07 -19.40
N GLY A 167 13.99 -12.75 -18.64
CA GLY A 167 13.68 -13.37 -17.34
C GLY A 167 12.89 -14.68 -17.48
N ASN A 168 12.42 -15.20 -16.35
CA ASN A 168 11.49 -16.33 -16.34
C ASN A 168 10.06 -15.87 -16.64
N GLN A 169 9.18 -16.82 -16.95
CA GLN A 169 7.74 -16.56 -16.99
C GLN A 169 7.29 -15.94 -15.65
N SER A 170 6.37 -14.97 -15.70
CA SER A 170 5.85 -14.30 -14.51
C SER A 170 4.33 -14.19 -14.54
N THR A 171 3.66 -14.65 -13.49
CA THR A 171 2.20 -14.60 -13.33
C THR A 171 1.81 -13.54 -12.32
N VAL A 172 1.04 -12.54 -12.73
CA VAL A 172 0.47 -11.51 -11.86
C VAL A 172 -1.03 -11.74 -11.75
N LEU A 173 -1.54 -11.73 -10.52
CA LEU A 173 -2.97 -11.68 -10.21
C LEU A 173 -3.20 -10.39 -9.43
N LEU A 174 -3.52 -9.30 -10.14
CA LEU A 174 -3.80 -8.01 -9.50
C LEU A 174 -5.19 -8.05 -8.88
N ASP A 175 -5.30 -7.64 -7.62
CA ASP A 175 -6.53 -7.66 -6.83
C ASP A 175 -7.04 -6.23 -6.58
N TYR A 176 -6.21 -5.37 -5.99
CA TYR A 176 -6.58 -3.97 -5.77
C TYR A 176 -5.36 -3.06 -5.53
N ILE A 177 -5.60 -1.76 -5.68
CA ILE A 177 -4.63 -0.71 -5.37
C ILE A 177 -5.26 0.24 -4.35
N THR A 178 -4.56 0.52 -3.26
CA THR A 178 -4.99 1.52 -2.28
C THR A 178 -4.09 2.74 -2.35
N TYR A 179 -4.65 3.93 -2.40
CA TYR A 179 -3.91 5.19 -2.22
C TYR A 179 -4.41 5.94 -0.98
N THR A 180 -3.56 6.77 -0.41
CA THR A 180 -3.92 7.65 0.72
C THR A 180 -3.93 9.09 0.25
N ARG A 181 -4.95 9.87 0.62
CA ARG A 181 -5.03 11.32 0.39
C ARG A 181 -5.11 12.09 1.70
N ASP A 182 -4.69 13.35 1.66
CA ASP A 182 -4.90 14.31 2.75
C ASP A 182 -6.20 15.10 2.51
N THR A 183 -7.17 15.00 3.42
CA THR A 183 -8.45 15.72 3.31
C THR A 183 -8.39 17.18 3.76
N ALA A 184 -7.24 17.70 4.23
CA ALA A 184 -7.10 19.14 4.47
C ALA A 184 -7.18 19.98 3.19
N VAL A 185 -7.05 19.35 2.02
CA VAL A 185 -7.26 19.95 0.71
C VAL A 185 -8.66 19.57 0.22
N GLU A 186 -9.67 20.35 0.60
CA GLU A 186 -10.96 20.32 -0.12
C GLU A 186 -10.69 20.73 -1.58
N PRO A 187 -11.22 20.02 -2.58
CA PRO A 187 -11.06 20.42 -3.97
C PRO A 187 -11.73 21.79 -4.13
N VAL A 188 -10.92 22.82 -4.36
CA VAL A 188 -11.45 24.12 -4.79
C VAL A 188 -12.21 23.83 -6.09
N PRO A 189 -13.52 24.12 -6.19
CA PRO A 189 -14.20 24.03 -7.47
C PRO A 189 -13.48 24.97 -8.43
N SER A 190 -12.80 24.40 -9.41
CA SER A 190 -12.04 25.15 -10.40
C SER A 190 -12.99 25.95 -11.29
N ASN A 191 -13.42 27.11 -10.82
CA ASN A 191 -13.85 28.20 -11.71
C ASN A 191 -12.59 28.74 -12.38
N PHE A 192 -12.10 28.03 -13.39
CA PHE A 192 -11.09 28.52 -14.31
C PHE A 192 -11.62 29.81 -14.95
N THR A 193 -11.12 30.95 -14.46
CA THR A 193 -11.21 32.20 -15.20
C THR A 193 -9.90 32.33 -15.96
N GLU A 194 -9.94 32.01 -17.26
CA GLU A 194 -8.80 32.22 -18.17
C GLU A 194 -8.40 33.71 -18.20
N PRO A 195 -7.11 34.05 -18.38
CA PRO A 195 -6.69 35.41 -18.64
C PRO A 195 -6.88 35.76 -20.13
N ILE A 196 -7.83 36.64 -20.42
CA ILE A 196 -8.08 37.20 -21.75
C ILE A 196 -7.04 38.30 -22.05
N TRP A 197 -6.30 38.16 -23.14
CA TRP A 197 -5.59 39.26 -23.81
C TRP A 197 -6.42 39.74 -25.03
N PRO A 198 -6.53 41.06 -25.32
CA PRO A 198 -7.33 41.60 -26.44
C PRO A 198 -6.52 41.64 -27.76
N PRO A 199 -7.09 41.79 -28.98
CA PRO A 199 -8.22 42.68 -29.31
C PRO A 199 -9.20 42.20 -30.41
N GLY A 200 -10.30 42.94 -30.61
CA GLY A 200 -10.98 42.99 -31.92
C GLY A 200 -12.50 42.81 -31.92
N SER A 201 -13.22 43.90 -31.65
CA SER A 201 -14.46 44.36 -32.30
C SER A 201 -15.49 43.34 -32.85
N GLY A 202 -16.67 43.35 -32.21
CA GLY A 202 -17.95 43.52 -32.92
C GLY A 202 -18.82 42.28 -33.11
N GLY A 203 -19.85 42.13 -32.27
CA GLY A 203 -20.97 41.21 -32.53
C GLY A 203 -21.96 41.15 -31.37
N LEU A 204 -23.20 41.51 -31.63
CA LEU A 204 -24.29 41.72 -30.66
C LEU A 204 -24.85 40.42 -30.05
N SER A 205 -25.26 40.52 -28.79
CA SER A 205 -26.10 39.62 -27.95
C SER A 205 -27.50 39.33 -28.57
N PRO A 206 -28.44 38.50 -28.02
CA PRO A 206 -28.56 38.06 -26.61
C PRO A 206 -29.19 36.66 -26.31
N GLN A 207 -29.31 36.42 -24.99
CA GLN A 207 -30.21 35.54 -24.21
C GLN A 207 -29.55 34.27 -23.62
N LEU A 208 -29.25 34.22 -22.32
CA LEU A 208 -30.12 34.30 -21.12
C LEU A 208 -30.99 33.05 -20.97
N HIS A 209 -30.41 32.01 -20.34
CA HIS A 209 -31.18 31.01 -19.61
C HIS A 209 -30.83 31.07 -18.13
N SER A 210 -31.90 31.37 -17.39
CA SER A 210 -32.04 31.38 -15.94
C SER A 210 -31.55 30.07 -15.32
N ALA A 211 -30.56 30.16 -14.42
CA ALA A 211 -30.31 29.13 -13.42
C ALA A 211 -30.70 29.70 -12.05
N GLU A 212 -31.55 28.92 -11.40
CA GLU A 212 -32.37 29.20 -10.24
C GLU A 212 -31.53 29.44 -8.98
N ASN A 213 -31.99 30.39 -8.15
CA ASN A 213 -31.38 30.74 -6.87
C ASN A 213 -31.37 29.55 -5.91
N ALA A 214 -30.23 28.87 -5.77
CA ALA A 214 -29.99 27.98 -4.64
C ALA A 214 -29.65 28.81 -3.39
N ASN A 215 -30.64 29.00 -2.53
CA ASN A 215 -30.45 29.51 -1.17
C ASN A 215 -29.56 28.56 -0.37
N ILE A 216 -28.25 28.81 -0.35
CA ILE A 216 -27.33 28.16 0.60
C ILE A 216 -27.41 28.93 1.92
N ILE A 217 -28.09 28.35 2.90
CA ILE A 217 -28.07 28.78 4.30
C ILE A 217 -26.77 28.27 4.92
N PRO A 218 -25.84 29.12 5.38
CA PRO A 218 -24.73 28.65 6.20
C PRO A 218 -25.22 28.47 7.65
N ILE A 219 -25.53 27.23 8.03
CA ILE A 219 -25.55 26.83 9.44
C ILE A 219 -24.10 26.62 9.88
N ALA A 220 -23.48 27.67 10.40
CA ALA A 220 -22.20 27.60 11.08
C ALA A 220 -22.14 28.60 12.24
N ILE A 221 -23.12 28.54 13.14
CA ILE A 221 -23.07 29.18 14.46
C ILE A 221 -23.51 28.14 15.50
N GLY A 222 -22.66 27.15 15.74
CA GLY A 222 -22.90 26.07 16.72
C GLY A 222 -21.73 25.74 17.64
N CYS A 223 -20.51 26.22 17.34
CA CYS A 223 -19.32 25.85 18.13
C CYS A 223 -18.97 26.86 19.24
N SER A 224 -19.43 28.11 19.13
CA SER A 224 -19.07 29.18 20.09
C SER A 224 -19.86 29.09 21.40
N VAL A 225 -21.13 28.67 21.36
CA VAL A 225 -21.95 28.59 22.59
C VAL A 225 -21.57 27.37 23.45
N GLY A 226 -21.28 26.23 22.83
CA GLY A 226 -20.89 25.01 23.54
C GLY A 226 -19.56 25.14 24.28
N PHE A 227 -18.58 25.84 23.69
CA PHE A 227 -17.26 26.02 24.30
C PHE A 227 -17.31 26.97 25.51
N ILE A 228 -18.07 28.07 25.42
CA ILE A 228 -18.26 28.99 26.53
C ILE A 228 -18.96 28.28 27.70
N ALA A 229 -19.98 27.46 27.43
CA ALA A 229 -20.64 26.67 28.46
C ALA A 229 -19.67 25.66 29.13
N ALA A 230 -18.83 24.97 28.35
CA ALA A 230 -17.87 24.00 28.90
C ALA A 230 -16.80 24.66 29.79
N VAL A 231 -16.29 25.83 29.42
CA VAL A 231 -15.31 26.58 30.23
C VAL A 231 -15.94 27.07 31.54
N ILE A 232 -17.19 27.56 31.50
CA ILE A 232 -17.92 27.99 32.70
C ILE A 232 -18.17 26.80 33.63
N ILE A 233 -18.58 25.64 33.09
CA ILE A 233 -18.80 24.42 33.88
C ILE A 233 -17.49 23.96 34.53
N ALA A 234 -16.39 23.93 33.80
CA ALA A 234 -15.08 23.56 34.35
C ALA A 234 -14.64 24.51 35.48
N ALA A 235 -14.83 25.82 35.32
CA ALA A 235 -14.48 26.82 36.34
C ALA A 235 -15.31 26.67 37.62
N ILE A 236 -16.56 26.22 37.54
CA ILE A 236 -17.45 26.01 38.70
C ILE A 236 -17.20 24.65 39.36
N VAL A 237 -16.98 23.60 38.57
CA VAL A 237 -16.85 22.21 39.08
C VAL A 237 -15.46 21.94 39.64
N TRP A 238 -14.40 22.50 39.04
CA TRP A 238 -13.01 22.24 39.44
C TRP A 238 -12.69 22.63 40.89
N PRO A 239 -13.12 23.79 41.43
CA PRO A 239 -12.92 24.14 42.84
C PRO A 239 -13.64 23.17 43.79
N ARG A 240 -14.85 22.70 43.42
CA ARG A 240 -15.61 21.76 44.26
C ARG A 240 -14.98 20.38 44.24
N LEU A 241 -14.61 19.86 43.07
CA LEU A 241 -13.96 18.56 42.95
C LEU A 241 -12.58 18.55 43.62
N SER A 242 -11.78 19.61 43.43
CA SER A 242 -10.48 19.74 44.09
C SER A 242 -10.60 19.83 45.61
N SER A 243 -11.64 20.49 46.15
CA SER A 243 -11.91 20.52 47.60
C SER A 243 -12.28 19.14 48.17
N LEU A 244 -13.05 18.34 47.43
CA LEU A 244 -13.43 16.98 47.81
C LEU A 244 -12.22 16.03 47.76
N LEU A 245 -11.36 16.17 46.75
CA LEU A 245 -10.10 15.44 46.64
C LEU A 245 -9.10 15.84 47.74
N LYS A 246 -9.07 17.13 48.12
CA LYS A 246 -8.26 17.61 49.26
C LYS A 246 -8.79 17.07 50.59
N ARG A 247 -10.11 16.85 50.72
CA ARG A 247 -10.72 16.24 51.92
C ARG A 247 -10.35 14.77 52.08
N ARG A 248 -10.12 14.03 50.98
CA ARG A 248 -9.62 12.65 51.00
C ARG A 248 -8.12 12.52 51.32
N ARG A 249 -7.34 13.61 51.20
CA ARG A 249 -5.91 13.63 51.57
C ARG A 249 -5.65 13.97 53.05
N ARG A 250 -6.69 14.24 53.85
CA ARG A 250 -6.55 14.27 55.31
C ARG A 250 -6.69 12.84 55.83
N LEU A 251 -5.54 12.18 56.01
CA LEU A 251 -5.41 10.83 56.55
C LEU A 251 -6.14 10.71 57.91
N PRO A 252 -6.83 9.59 58.19
CA PRO A 252 -7.44 9.32 59.48
C PRO A 252 -6.37 9.13 60.58
N PRO A 253 -6.66 9.45 61.85
CA PRO A 253 -5.73 9.33 62.98
C PRO A 253 -5.17 7.92 63.27
N SER A 254 -5.58 6.88 62.54
CA SER A 254 -5.18 5.50 62.78
C SER A 254 -3.81 5.10 62.22
N ALA A 255 -3.11 5.98 61.49
CA ALA A 255 -1.77 5.69 60.97
C ALA A 255 -0.63 5.88 62.00
N GLN A 256 -0.91 6.37 63.21
CA GLN A 256 0.09 6.46 64.30
C GLN A 256 0.32 5.15 65.05
N TYR A 257 -0.49 4.11 64.82
CA TYR A 257 -0.36 2.82 65.52
C TYR A 257 0.72 1.89 64.91
N LEU A 258 1.14 2.11 63.66
CA LEU A 258 2.15 1.26 63.00
C LEU A 258 3.59 1.75 63.16
N GLN A 259 3.82 2.82 63.93
CA GLN A 259 5.16 3.30 64.29
C GLN A 259 5.61 2.91 65.70
N SER A 260 4.75 2.27 66.51
CA SER A 260 5.09 1.83 67.88
C SER A 260 5.33 0.32 68.03
N VAL A 261 5.36 -0.45 66.93
CA VAL A 261 5.50 -1.93 66.96
C VAL A 261 6.79 -2.42 66.28
N GLY A 262 7.62 -1.52 65.76
CA GLY A 262 8.83 -1.86 64.99
C GLY A 262 10.16 -1.53 65.67
N GLY A 263 10.21 -1.48 67.01
CA GLY A 263 11.44 -1.19 67.74
C GLY A 263 11.58 -2.08 68.96
N ASP A 264 12.26 -3.23 68.81
CA ASP A 264 13.28 -3.73 69.76
C ASP A 264 13.83 -5.10 69.34
N GLY A 265 15.15 -5.28 69.50
CA GLY A 265 15.87 -6.57 69.35
C GLY A 265 16.81 -6.61 68.14
N ASP A 266 17.99 -5.98 68.13
CA ASP A 266 19.21 -6.20 68.95
C ASP A 266 20.10 -7.37 68.45
N ARG A 267 21.37 -7.00 68.17
CA ARG A 267 22.65 -7.77 68.26
C ARG A 267 23.03 -8.90 67.28
N GLY A 268 24.25 -8.73 66.72
CA GLY A 268 25.16 -9.80 66.27
C GLY A 268 25.71 -9.58 64.84
N GLU A 269 26.74 -8.78 64.57
CA GLU A 269 28.20 -9.04 64.67
C GLU A 269 28.80 -9.97 63.57
N SER A 270 29.94 -9.52 63.00
CA SER A 270 30.85 -10.12 61.98
C SER A 270 30.41 -10.03 60.51
N GLY A 271 31.21 -9.60 59.52
CA GLY A 271 32.63 -9.26 59.43
C GLY A 271 33.31 -10.08 58.31
N TRP A 272 33.93 -9.40 57.32
CA TRP A 272 34.91 -9.90 56.32
C TRP A 272 34.39 -10.82 55.19
N VAL A 273 34.90 -10.90 53.96
CA VAL A 273 35.77 -10.07 53.09
C VAL A 273 35.58 -10.55 51.63
N ALA A 274 36.13 -9.79 50.69
CA ALA A 274 36.22 -9.99 49.24
C ALA A 274 36.79 -11.33 48.74
N ASP A 275 36.65 -11.50 47.41
CA ASP A 275 37.56 -12.14 46.44
C ASP A 275 36.98 -13.29 45.59
N ALA A 276 36.91 -13.00 44.28
CA ALA A 276 37.10 -13.96 43.17
C ALA A 276 38.56 -14.49 43.21
N PRO A 277 39.01 -15.58 42.52
CA PRO A 277 38.70 -15.85 41.10
C PRO A 277 38.74 -17.34 40.62
N ALA A 278 38.38 -17.48 39.33
CA ALA A 278 38.94 -18.32 38.24
C ALA A 278 39.27 -19.83 38.38
N SER A 279 38.78 -20.55 37.35
CA SER A 279 39.40 -21.70 36.63
C SER A 279 39.54 -23.01 37.43
N THR A 280 39.42 -24.23 36.91
CA THR A 280 39.77 -24.90 35.65
C THR A 280 39.01 -26.24 35.62
N GLY A 281 38.85 -26.88 34.45
CA GLY A 281 38.35 -28.26 34.40
C GLY A 281 38.10 -28.78 32.99
N ALA A 282 39.17 -29.16 32.29
CA ALA A 282 39.15 -29.86 31.01
C ALA A 282 39.06 -31.38 31.19
N ALA A 283 38.38 -32.07 30.26
CA ALA A 283 38.69 -33.40 29.71
C ALA A 283 37.56 -33.75 28.70
N ALA A 284 37.75 -33.74 27.38
CA ALA A 284 38.53 -34.65 26.54
C ALA A 284 38.07 -36.12 26.62
N VAL A 285 37.26 -36.57 25.66
CA VAL A 285 37.30 -37.94 25.12
C VAL A 285 37.21 -37.88 23.60
N SER A 286 38.23 -38.45 22.98
CA SER A 286 38.43 -38.68 21.56
C SER A 286 37.95 -40.09 21.21
N THR A 287 37.27 -40.27 20.08
CA THR A 287 37.36 -41.54 19.36
C THR A 287 37.36 -41.31 17.85
N THR A 288 38.38 -41.89 17.25
CA THR A 288 38.79 -41.97 15.85
C THR A 288 37.84 -42.79 14.97
N GLY A 289 37.82 -42.50 13.67
CA GLY A 289 37.19 -43.34 12.65
C GLY A 289 37.52 -42.89 11.23
N LEU A 290 38.77 -43.09 10.82
CA LEU A 290 39.28 -42.89 9.46
C LEU A 290 38.94 -44.13 8.61
N VAL A 291 38.29 -43.97 7.46
CA VAL A 291 38.34 -44.96 6.36
C VAL A 291 38.58 -44.21 5.05
N GLU A 292 39.69 -44.60 4.43
CA GLU A 292 40.26 -44.16 3.17
C GLU A 292 39.75 -45.03 1.99
N ARG A 293 40.03 -44.57 0.77
CA ARG A 293 40.04 -45.29 -0.53
C ARG A 293 38.69 -45.28 -1.29
N THR A 294 38.59 -45.00 -2.61
CA THR A 294 39.54 -45.14 -3.72
C THR A 294 39.04 -44.31 -4.93
N ALA A 295 39.97 -43.78 -5.73
CA ALA A 295 39.73 -43.21 -7.06
C ALA A 295 39.70 -44.30 -8.15
N SER A 296 38.87 -44.14 -9.18
CA SER A 296 39.12 -44.73 -10.51
C SER A 296 38.24 -44.11 -11.61
N THR A 297 38.90 -43.42 -12.53
CA THR A 297 38.49 -43.12 -13.93
C THR A 297 38.73 -44.37 -14.81
N PRO A 298 38.03 -44.52 -15.95
CA PRO A 298 38.67 -44.36 -17.28
C PRO A 298 37.73 -43.67 -18.31
N GLU A 299 38.19 -42.74 -19.18
CA GLU A 299 38.65 -42.94 -20.60
C GLU A 299 37.85 -44.00 -21.39
N SER A 300 37.37 -43.85 -22.63
CA SER A 300 37.64 -43.03 -23.84
C SER A 300 36.41 -43.22 -24.79
N GLY A 301 35.99 -42.32 -25.69
CA GLY A 301 36.58 -42.01 -27.00
C GLY A 301 35.61 -42.37 -28.16
N GLY A 302 35.36 -41.46 -29.12
CA GLY A 302 34.77 -41.80 -30.43
C GLY A 302 33.74 -40.85 -31.04
N THR A 303 34.20 -39.89 -31.85
CA THR A 303 33.53 -39.36 -33.07
C THR A 303 34.39 -39.78 -34.29
N PRO A 304 34.08 -39.53 -35.58
CA PRO A 304 32.93 -38.84 -36.23
C PRO A 304 32.36 -39.58 -37.48
N GLN A 305 31.20 -39.18 -38.03
CA GLN A 305 31.00 -39.20 -39.50
C GLN A 305 29.85 -38.30 -40.01
N ALA A 306 30.17 -37.56 -41.09
CA ALA A 306 29.33 -36.66 -41.88
C ALA A 306 28.42 -37.41 -42.87
N GLY A 307 27.19 -36.95 -43.12
CA GLY A 307 26.80 -36.14 -44.30
C GLY A 307 25.74 -36.88 -45.15
N PRO A 308 25.26 -36.36 -46.30
CA PRO A 308 24.59 -35.08 -46.55
C PRO A 308 23.20 -35.27 -47.24
N GLY A 309 22.41 -34.20 -47.37
CA GLY A 309 21.61 -34.00 -48.60
C GLY A 309 20.21 -33.39 -48.45
N PRO A 310 19.76 -32.56 -49.43
CA PRO A 310 18.67 -31.61 -49.25
C PRO A 310 17.39 -32.00 -50.03
N SER A 311 16.26 -31.34 -49.77
CA SER A 311 15.23 -31.10 -50.80
C SER A 311 14.31 -29.92 -50.46
N THR A 312 14.16 -29.10 -51.49
CA THR A 312 13.45 -27.84 -51.68
C THR A 312 11.94 -27.99 -51.94
N LEU A 313 11.25 -26.83 -52.02
CA LEU A 313 9.94 -26.50 -52.65
C LEU A 313 8.77 -26.41 -51.66
N ALA A 314 7.86 -25.44 -51.71
CA ALA A 314 7.70 -24.25 -52.55
C ALA A 314 6.65 -23.33 -51.90
N ALA A 315 6.71 -22.05 -52.26
CA ALA A 315 5.71 -21.03 -51.98
C ALA A 315 4.33 -21.35 -52.60
N ARG A 316 3.26 -20.93 -51.94
CA ARG A 316 2.10 -20.32 -52.61
C ARG A 316 1.31 -19.43 -51.67
N ASN A 317 1.07 -18.22 -52.15
CA ASN A 317 0.38 -17.13 -51.51
C ASN A 317 -1.09 -17.06 -51.99
N ALA A 318 -1.96 -16.60 -51.09
CA ALA A 318 -3.23 -15.87 -51.24
C ALA A 318 -4.46 -16.47 -51.97
N GLY A 319 -5.63 -16.32 -51.30
CA GLY A 319 -6.96 -16.33 -51.91
C GLY A 319 -8.16 -16.38 -50.95
N ALA A 320 -8.51 -15.22 -50.34
CA ALA A 320 -9.82 -14.66 -49.87
C ALA A 320 -10.96 -15.55 -49.28
N PRO A 321 -11.78 -14.98 -48.36
CA PRO A 321 -13.05 -14.34 -48.75
C PRO A 321 -13.19 -12.90 -48.18
N GLY A 322 -13.79 -11.93 -48.88
CA GLY A 322 -15.24 -11.65 -48.88
C GLY A 322 -15.69 -11.19 -47.48
N VAL A 323 -16.05 -9.92 -47.23
CA VAL A 323 -17.42 -9.34 -47.27
C VAL A 323 -17.25 -7.88 -46.80
N GLU A 324 -17.43 -6.89 -47.68
CA GLU A 324 -18.61 -6.02 -47.85
C GLU A 324 -18.56 -4.72 -47.03
N GLU A 325 -18.58 -3.64 -47.80
CA GLU A 325 -18.65 -2.23 -47.47
C GLU A 325 -20.11 -1.85 -47.21
N VAL A 326 -20.43 -1.26 -46.06
CA VAL A 326 -21.59 -0.37 -45.93
C VAL A 326 -21.19 0.83 -45.07
N ALA A 327 -21.23 1.99 -45.71
CA ALA A 327 -21.14 3.31 -45.12
C ALA A 327 -22.41 3.66 -44.32
N ARG A 328 -22.22 4.23 -43.12
CA ARG A 328 -22.80 5.49 -42.63
C ARG A 328 -22.36 5.78 -41.21
#